data_AF-A0AAV6C6S5-F1
#
_entry.id   AF-A0AAV6C6S5-F1
#
_cell.length_a   1.000
_cell.length_b   1.000
_cell.length_c   1.000
_cell.angle_alpha   90.00
_cell.angle_beta   90.00
_cell.angle_gamma   90.00
#
_symmetry.space_group_name_H-M   'P 1'
#
loop_
_entity.id
_entity.type
_entity.pdbx_description
1 polymer ?
#
loop_
_entity_poly.entity_id
_entity_poly.type
_entity_poly.pdbx_seq_one_letter_code
_entity_poly.pdbx_strand_id
1 'polypeptide(L)'
;VKQIYHCFGCGVGGDVFKFVMEMEKCGFPEAIRLVAEKCGIAVPPPRERSPEERRENQQRTALVKMHSEAAAFFARQLETTPEGKAAHAYLEDRGLDQEAIVRFGLGYAPSGGDVLLREFRVKYAEKLLGVSGLFSTDASGRLYDRFRRRIMFPIANESGKVVAFGGRALGDDMPKYLNSSETPIYSKSAVLYNLDKAKEALRQRDFAILVEGYMDTIGVARAGHANVIASCGTSLTESQAKLLGRFTQRVVVNYDPDSAGQAATERSLTLLLEQGFDVRVLQLPGGKDPDNFIKADGAAEYAKLLGASPAYLDYLIARARQTDLTSGEGKLRAVNFLMPYLQRIPNRLLRSEWATKIAEQLRIEEPVLRESLKRAAVERRSNVQTNPELVARAGKPAERRLIQLLIESDDFRQRLAEAIRATDLHRGLETEQILAALVESILSGGRPDPADLAANLDERHRRLLFEIAFESGGAASWEEAESCLRALRRGQVDAELAALQKEIEVQAASKSPESSEALRSLLQRKQELTKLSQGM
;
A
#
# COMPACT_ATOMS: atom_id res chain seq x y z
N VAL A 1 -9.27 10.28 -47.28
CA VAL A 1 -10.15 9.79 -46.20
C VAL A 1 -9.68 10.41 -44.89
N LYS A 2 -10.55 11.03 -44.09
CA LYS A 2 -10.15 11.89 -42.96
C LYS A 2 -9.65 11.14 -41.70
N GLN A 3 -9.61 9.80 -41.69
CA GLN A 3 -9.11 8.96 -40.57
C GLN A 3 -9.75 9.28 -39.19
N ILE A 4 -11.00 9.74 -39.18
CA ILE A 4 -11.75 10.14 -37.98
C ILE A 4 -13.21 9.65 -38.08
N TYR A 5 -13.86 9.48 -36.93
CA TYR A 5 -15.30 9.26 -36.82
C TYR A 5 -15.97 10.44 -36.11
N HIS A 6 -17.25 10.64 -36.40
CA HIS A 6 -18.08 11.65 -35.74
C HIS A 6 -19.52 11.13 -35.66
N CYS A 7 -20.07 11.09 -34.45
CA CYS A 7 -21.47 10.75 -34.21
C CYS A 7 -22.34 12.00 -34.37
N PHE A 8 -23.20 12.02 -35.39
CA PHE A 8 -24.09 13.15 -35.67
C PHE A 8 -25.28 13.26 -34.69
N GLY A 9 -25.48 12.27 -33.81
CA GLY A 9 -26.49 12.32 -32.75
C GLY A 9 -25.97 12.95 -31.45
N CYS A 10 -24.82 12.50 -30.94
CA CYS A 10 -24.28 12.96 -29.66
C CYS A 10 -23.05 13.89 -29.78
N GLY A 11 -22.58 14.18 -30.99
CA GLY A 11 -21.44 15.06 -31.25
C GLY A 11 -20.07 14.46 -30.89
N VAL A 12 -20.01 13.21 -30.43
CA VAL A 12 -18.74 12.56 -30.09
C VAL A 12 -17.96 12.22 -31.36
N GLY A 13 -16.72 12.68 -31.44
CA GLY A 13 -15.80 12.35 -32.53
C GLY A 13 -14.37 12.06 -32.05
N GLY A 14 -13.61 11.39 -32.89
CA GLY A 14 -12.26 10.92 -32.57
C GLY A 14 -11.57 10.17 -33.70
N ASP A 15 -10.38 9.66 -33.43
CA ASP A 15 -9.68 8.72 -34.29
C ASP A 15 -10.13 7.27 -34.04
N VAL A 16 -9.53 6.32 -34.76
CA VAL A 16 -9.81 4.89 -34.62
C VAL A 16 -9.56 4.37 -33.19
N PHE A 17 -8.58 4.92 -32.47
CA PHE A 17 -8.27 4.48 -31.11
C PHE A 17 -9.32 4.99 -30.13
N LYS A 18 -9.73 6.25 -30.25
CA LYS A 18 -10.82 6.80 -29.44
C LYS A 18 -12.15 6.08 -29.71
N PHE A 19 -12.39 5.63 -30.95
CA PHE A 19 -13.55 4.79 -31.26
C PHE A 19 -13.50 3.47 -30.50
N VAL A 20 -12.36 2.77 -30.56
CA VAL A 20 -12.16 1.49 -29.88
C VAL A 20 -12.18 1.64 -28.36
N MET A 21 -11.58 2.69 -27.81
CA MET A 21 -11.66 3.00 -26.38
C MET A 21 -13.09 3.19 -25.91
N GLU A 22 -13.92 3.89 -26.69
CA GLU A 22 -15.32 4.12 -26.35
C GLU A 22 -16.20 2.89 -26.56
N MET A 23 -15.91 2.09 -27.58
CA MET A 23 -16.66 0.88 -27.92
C MET A 23 -16.32 -0.28 -26.97
N GLU A 24 -15.04 -0.51 -26.71
CA GLU A 24 -14.52 -1.62 -25.88
C GLU A 24 -14.29 -1.19 -24.42
N LYS A 25 -14.58 0.07 -24.07
CA LYS A 25 -14.39 0.65 -22.72
C LYS A 25 -13.01 0.37 -22.14
N CYS A 26 -11.98 0.55 -22.98
CA CYS A 26 -10.59 0.26 -22.65
C CYS A 26 -9.72 1.53 -22.68
N GLY A 27 -8.55 1.47 -22.03
CA GLY A 27 -7.57 2.56 -22.09
C GLY A 27 -6.83 2.64 -23.42
N PHE A 28 -6.16 3.76 -23.70
CA PHE A 28 -5.43 3.98 -24.96
C PHE A 28 -4.38 2.90 -25.30
N PRO A 29 -3.53 2.42 -24.36
CA PRO A 29 -2.57 1.35 -24.67
C PRO A 29 -3.22 0.02 -25.04
N GLU A 30 -4.40 -0.27 -24.48
CA GLU A 30 -5.18 -1.47 -24.77
C GLU A 30 -5.88 -1.34 -26.13
N ALA A 31 -6.43 -0.17 -26.44
CA ALA A 31 -6.98 0.15 -27.75
C ALA A 31 -5.95 0.00 -28.87
N ILE A 32 -4.69 0.42 -28.65
CA ILE A 32 -3.59 0.20 -29.61
C ILE A 32 -3.39 -1.30 -29.88
N ARG A 33 -3.35 -2.12 -28.84
CA ARG A 33 -3.15 -3.58 -28.98
C ARG A 33 -4.30 -4.23 -29.73
N LEU A 34 -5.55 -3.89 -29.38
CA LEU A 34 -6.76 -4.41 -30.01
C LEU A 34 -6.82 -4.05 -31.50
N VAL A 35 -6.52 -2.80 -31.84
CA VAL A 35 -6.47 -2.35 -33.24
C VAL A 35 -5.35 -3.04 -34.00
N ALA A 36 -4.17 -3.15 -33.41
CA ALA A 36 -3.01 -3.76 -34.05
C ALA A 36 -3.20 -5.26 -34.28
N GLU A 37 -3.79 -5.98 -33.32
CA GLU A 37 -4.17 -7.39 -33.48
C GLU A 37 -5.18 -7.57 -34.61
N LYS A 38 -6.26 -6.77 -34.64
CA LYS A 38 -7.26 -6.79 -35.73
C LYS A 38 -6.65 -6.47 -37.10
N CYS A 39 -5.64 -5.62 -37.16
CA CYS A 39 -4.95 -5.24 -38.39
C CYS A 39 -3.77 -6.15 -38.75
N GLY A 40 -3.44 -7.16 -37.93
CA GLY A 40 -2.24 -7.99 -38.13
C GLY A 40 -0.93 -7.21 -38.04
N ILE A 41 -0.93 -6.03 -37.41
CA ILE A 41 0.23 -5.16 -37.25
C ILE A 41 0.92 -5.55 -35.95
N ALA A 42 2.21 -5.90 -36.03
CA ALA A 42 3.02 -6.06 -34.83
C ALA A 42 3.19 -4.69 -34.16
N VAL A 43 2.61 -4.50 -32.96
CA VAL A 43 2.92 -3.33 -32.14
C VAL A 43 4.39 -3.45 -31.72
N PRO A 44 5.25 -2.49 -32.07
CA PRO A 44 6.62 -2.50 -31.60
C PRO A 44 6.59 -2.54 -30.07
N PRO A 45 7.41 -3.37 -29.41
CA PRO A 45 7.57 -3.23 -27.97
C PRO A 45 7.93 -1.76 -27.66
N PRO A 46 7.52 -1.22 -26.50
CA PRO A 46 7.95 0.11 -26.09
C PRO A 46 9.45 0.25 -26.36
N ARG A 47 9.90 1.36 -26.96
CA ARG A 47 11.33 1.58 -27.21
C ARG A 47 12.07 1.35 -25.89
N GLU A 48 12.75 0.20 -25.80
CA GLU A 48 13.53 -0.20 -24.64
C GLU A 48 14.67 0.81 -24.54
N ARG A 49 14.63 1.68 -23.52
CA ARG A 49 15.56 2.79 -23.38
C ARG A 49 16.94 2.28 -22.95
N SER A 50 17.01 1.06 -22.40
CA SER A 50 18.25 0.40 -21.97
C SER A 50 18.20 -1.13 -22.11
N PRO A 51 19.37 -1.81 -22.19
CA PRO A 51 19.47 -3.27 -22.08
C PRO A 51 18.93 -3.85 -20.77
N GLU A 52 18.85 -3.03 -19.71
CA GLU A 52 18.31 -3.41 -18.40
C GLU A 52 16.78 -3.51 -18.43
N GLU A 53 16.09 -2.51 -18.97
CA GLU A 53 14.63 -2.55 -19.17
C GLU A 53 14.19 -3.77 -20.00
N ARG A 54 14.98 -4.13 -21.01
CA ARG A 54 14.76 -5.34 -21.82
C ARG A 54 14.79 -6.62 -20.98
N ARG A 55 15.80 -6.76 -20.10
CA ARG A 55 15.95 -7.92 -19.22
C ARG A 55 14.79 -8.00 -18.22
N GLU A 56 14.40 -6.87 -17.65
CA GLU A 56 13.26 -6.81 -16.73
C GLU A 56 11.95 -7.20 -17.42
N ASN A 57 11.68 -6.68 -18.63
CA ASN A 57 10.48 -7.04 -19.39
C ASN A 57 10.44 -8.51 -19.79
N GLN A 58 11.58 -9.09 -20.19
CA GLN A 58 11.71 -10.52 -20.48
C GLN A 58 11.43 -11.35 -19.22
N GLN A 59 12.01 -10.96 -18.08
CA GLN A 59 11.77 -11.62 -16.80
C GLN A 59 10.30 -11.56 -16.40
N ARG A 60 9.66 -10.38 -16.48
CA ARG A 60 8.23 -10.20 -16.19
C ARG A 60 7.36 -11.09 -17.09
N THR A 61 7.67 -11.13 -18.39
CA THR A 61 6.93 -11.97 -19.35
C THR A 61 7.06 -13.45 -19.02
N ALA A 62 8.26 -13.91 -18.69
CA ALA A 62 8.51 -15.29 -18.28
C ALA A 62 7.79 -15.64 -16.97
N LEU A 63 7.77 -14.72 -15.99
CA LEU A 63 7.05 -14.89 -14.73
C LEU A 63 5.53 -15.00 -14.95
N VAL A 64 4.95 -14.17 -15.80
CA VAL A 64 3.51 -14.25 -16.10
C VAL A 64 3.14 -15.57 -16.80
N LYS A 65 3.99 -16.03 -17.73
CA LYS A 65 3.83 -17.35 -18.36
C LYS A 65 3.89 -18.47 -17.31
N MET A 66 4.89 -18.42 -16.43
CA MET A 66 5.05 -19.37 -15.32
C MET A 66 3.81 -19.42 -14.42
N HIS A 67 3.22 -18.27 -14.08
CA HIS A 67 2.00 -18.22 -13.27
C HIS A 67 0.77 -18.78 -13.99
N SER A 68 0.67 -18.57 -15.30
CA SER A 68 -0.40 -19.15 -16.11
C SER A 68 -0.29 -20.68 -16.16
N GLU A 69 0.92 -21.22 -16.32
CA GLU A 69 1.18 -22.66 -16.24
C GLU A 69 0.91 -23.22 -14.84
N ALA A 70 1.26 -22.47 -13.78
CA ALA A 70 1.01 -22.86 -12.40
C ALA A 70 -0.50 -22.89 -12.09
N ALA A 71 -1.27 -21.93 -12.60
CA ALA A 71 -2.73 -21.95 -12.47
C ALA A 71 -3.33 -23.19 -13.13
N ALA A 72 -2.89 -23.51 -14.35
CA ALA A 72 -3.31 -24.73 -15.03
C ALA A 72 -2.88 -26.01 -14.28
N PHE A 73 -1.69 -26.01 -13.68
CA PHE A 73 -1.24 -27.11 -12.83
C PHE A 73 -2.16 -27.30 -11.62
N PHE A 74 -2.43 -26.25 -10.85
CA PHE A 74 -3.27 -26.36 -9.66
C PHE A 74 -4.71 -26.76 -10.00
N ALA A 75 -5.27 -26.26 -11.10
CA ALA A 75 -6.58 -26.68 -11.59
C ALA A 75 -6.59 -28.18 -11.94
N ARG A 76 -5.56 -28.69 -12.64
CA ARG A 76 -5.43 -30.14 -12.90
C ARG A 76 -5.30 -30.94 -11.62
N GLN A 77 -4.53 -30.47 -10.64
CA GLN A 77 -4.35 -31.17 -9.37
C GLN A 77 -5.67 -31.31 -8.61
N LEU A 78 -6.53 -30.28 -8.64
CA LEU A 78 -7.86 -30.30 -8.02
C LEU A 78 -8.75 -31.40 -8.62
N GLU A 79 -8.75 -31.54 -9.94
CA GLU A 79 -9.63 -32.48 -10.66
C GLU A 79 -9.13 -33.93 -10.65
N THR A 80 -7.81 -34.13 -10.75
CA THR A 80 -7.24 -35.44 -11.13
C THR A 80 -6.64 -36.23 -9.98
N THR A 81 -6.33 -35.61 -8.84
CA THR A 81 -5.64 -36.28 -7.73
C THR A 81 -6.58 -36.66 -6.58
N PRO A 82 -6.27 -37.71 -5.78
CA PRO A 82 -7.07 -38.04 -4.60
C PRO A 82 -7.19 -36.90 -3.59
N GLU A 83 -6.09 -36.18 -3.33
CA GLU A 83 -6.11 -34.98 -2.47
C GLU A 83 -6.96 -33.86 -3.09
N GLY A 84 -6.85 -33.66 -4.40
CA GLY A 84 -7.66 -32.69 -5.15
C GLY A 84 -9.15 -32.99 -5.06
N LYS A 85 -9.57 -34.24 -5.20
CA LYS A 85 -10.98 -34.66 -5.05
C LYS A 85 -11.53 -34.37 -3.65
N ALA A 86 -10.72 -34.56 -2.61
CA ALA A 86 -11.10 -34.17 -1.25
C ALA A 86 -11.23 -32.64 -1.10
N ALA A 87 -10.31 -31.87 -1.70
CA ALA A 87 -10.38 -30.42 -1.74
C ALA A 87 -11.60 -29.90 -2.55
N HIS A 88 -11.96 -30.60 -3.62
CA HIS A 88 -13.12 -30.33 -4.45
C HIS A 88 -14.42 -30.56 -3.66
N ALA A 89 -14.56 -31.72 -2.99
CA ALA A 89 -15.70 -32.00 -2.11
C ALA A 89 -15.83 -30.96 -0.98
N TYR A 90 -14.71 -30.45 -0.46
CA TYR A 90 -14.72 -29.35 0.51
C TYR A 90 -15.25 -28.03 -0.09
N LEU A 91 -14.93 -27.72 -1.35
CA LEU A 91 -15.47 -26.55 -2.04
C LEU A 91 -16.97 -26.69 -2.27
N GLU A 92 -17.44 -27.89 -2.62
CA GLU A 92 -18.87 -28.20 -2.77
C GLU A 92 -19.63 -28.09 -1.45
N ASP A 93 -19.07 -28.58 -0.33
CA ASP A 93 -19.65 -28.40 1.02
C ASP A 93 -19.70 -26.92 1.42
N ARG A 94 -18.70 -26.14 0.98
CA ARG A 94 -18.72 -24.68 1.05
C ARG A 94 -19.66 -24.06 0.01
N GLY A 95 -20.46 -24.85 -0.69
CA GLY A 95 -21.52 -24.42 -1.59
C GLY A 95 -21.03 -23.99 -2.97
N LEU A 96 -19.76 -24.14 -3.32
CA LEU A 96 -19.21 -23.73 -4.63
C LEU A 96 -19.39 -24.87 -5.64
N ASP A 97 -20.15 -24.59 -6.70
CA ASP A 97 -20.37 -25.52 -7.82
C ASP A 97 -19.20 -25.50 -8.82
N GLN A 98 -19.24 -26.45 -9.77
CA GLN A 98 -18.23 -26.56 -10.81
C GLN A 98 -18.12 -25.29 -11.67
N GLU A 99 -19.24 -24.60 -11.92
CA GLU A 99 -19.22 -23.34 -12.69
C GLU A 99 -18.40 -22.28 -11.95
N ALA A 100 -18.59 -22.11 -10.65
CA ALA A 100 -17.80 -21.20 -9.83
C ALA A 100 -16.33 -21.61 -9.77
N ILE A 101 -16.04 -22.90 -9.56
CA ILE A 101 -14.67 -23.43 -9.54
C ILE A 101 -13.93 -23.07 -10.83
N VAL A 102 -14.57 -23.31 -11.98
CA VAL A 102 -14.01 -22.98 -13.30
C VAL A 102 -13.90 -21.47 -13.52
N ARG A 103 -14.97 -20.71 -13.23
CA ARG A 103 -15.03 -19.25 -13.42
C ARG A 103 -13.95 -18.52 -12.64
N PHE A 104 -13.69 -18.94 -11.41
CA PHE A 104 -12.65 -18.34 -10.56
C PHE A 104 -11.28 -19.01 -10.71
N GLY A 105 -11.18 -20.07 -11.52
CA GLY A 105 -9.94 -20.80 -11.78
C GLY A 105 -9.37 -21.47 -10.54
N LEU A 106 -10.23 -21.93 -9.63
CA LEU A 106 -9.78 -22.54 -8.38
C LEU A 106 -8.96 -23.80 -8.65
N GLY A 107 -7.97 -24.05 -7.80
CA GLY A 107 -7.09 -25.21 -7.93
C GLY A 107 -6.69 -25.77 -6.57
N TYR A 108 -5.78 -26.75 -6.58
CA TYR A 108 -5.26 -27.36 -5.38
C TYR A 108 -3.73 -27.50 -5.43
N ALA A 109 -3.06 -27.08 -4.36
CA ALA A 109 -1.63 -27.28 -4.15
C ALA A 109 -1.40 -28.56 -3.34
N PRO A 110 -0.71 -29.57 -3.91
CA PRO A 110 -0.47 -30.86 -3.25
C PRO A 110 0.34 -30.78 -1.96
N SER A 111 0.24 -31.81 -1.12
CA SER A 111 0.97 -31.89 0.15
C SER A 111 2.48 -32.13 0.01
N GLY A 112 2.93 -32.73 -1.11
CA GLY A 112 4.30 -33.25 -1.29
C GLY A 112 5.45 -32.24 -1.26
N GLY A 113 5.15 -30.93 -1.28
CA GLY A 113 6.13 -29.87 -1.03
C GLY A 113 7.18 -29.61 -2.12
N ASP A 114 7.23 -30.42 -3.18
CA ASP A 114 8.14 -30.23 -4.32
C ASP A 114 7.52 -30.62 -5.68
N VAL A 115 6.19 -30.80 -5.72
CA VAL A 115 5.49 -31.37 -6.87
C VAL A 115 5.49 -30.37 -8.03
N LEU A 116 5.17 -29.10 -7.76
CA LEU A 116 5.26 -28.04 -8.76
C LEU A 116 6.72 -27.78 -9.14
N LEU A 117 7.62 -27.77 -8.16
CA LEU A 117 9.05 -27.53 -8.37
C LEU A 117 9.65 -28.53 -9.35
N ARG A 118 9.35 -29.82 -9.20
CA ARG A 118 9.86 -30.87 -10.11
C ARG A 118 9.45 -30.63 -11.56
N GLU A 119 8.20 -30.21 -11.81
CA GLU A 119 7.74 -29.91 -13.17
C GLU A 119 8.36 -28.62 -13.72
N PHE A 120 8.63 -27.63 -12.87
CA PHE A 120 9.07 -26.31 -13.30
C PHE A 120 10.59 -26.20 -13.42
N ARG A 121 11.35 -27.00 -12.66
CA ARG A 121 12.82 -27.01 -12.69
C ARG A 121 13.40 -27.48 -14.03
N VAL A 122 12.66 -28.28 -14.79
CA VAL A 122 13.05 -28.70 -16.15
C VAL A 122 12.70 -27.65 -17.23
N LYS A 123 11.84 -26.67 -16.91
CA LYS A 123 11.34 -25.65 -17.87
C LYS A 123 11.98 -24.27 -17.66
N TYR A 124 12.40 -23.95 -16.44
CA TYR A 124 12.80 -22.60 -16.06
C TYR A 124 14.12 -22.58 -15.28
N ALA A 125 14.89 -21.51 -15.48
CA ALA A 125 16.13 -21.28 -14.75
C ALA A 125 15.86 -21.06 -13.25
N GLU A 126 16.76 -21.55 -12.39
CA GLU A 126 16.63 -21.50 -10.93
C GLU A 126 16.44 -20.08 -10.37
N LYS A 127 17.13 -19.09 -10.96
CA LYS A 127 16.94 -17.67 -10.61
C LYS A 127 15.50 -17.21 -10.81
N LEU A 128 14.84 -17.65 -11.89
CA LEU A 128 13.45 -17.28 -12.18
C LEU A 128 12.47 -17.97 -11.22
N LEU A 129 12.75 -19.21 -10.83
CA LEU A 129 11.98 -19.93 -9.81
C LEU A 129 12.03 -19.19 -8.47
N GLY A 130 13.23 -18.78 -8.03
CA GLY A 130 13.42 -18.10 -6.74
C GLY A 130 12.67 -16.76 -6.62
N VAL A 131 12.56 -15.99 -7.71
CA VAL A 131 11.87 -14.68 -7.71
C VAL A 131 10.39 -14.75 -8.09
N SER A 132 9.87 -15.95 -8.35
CA SER A 132 8.47 -16.13 -8.80
C SER A 132 7.43 -15.97 -7.70
N GLY A 133 7.80 -16.19 -6.44
CA GLY A 133 6.85 -16.28 -5.33
C GLY A 133 6.02 -17.58 -5.31
N LEU A 134 6.21 -18.50 -6.25
CA LEU A 134 5.63 -19.86 -6.23
C LEU A 134 6.44 -20.83 -5.36
N PHE A 135 7.73 -20.53 -5.18
CA PHE A 135 8.67 -21.33 -4.41
C PHE A 135 9.19 -20.53 -3.22
N SER A 136 9.67 -21.23 -2.20
CA SER A 136 10.36 -20.64 -1.06
C SER A 136 11.64 -21.42 -0.80
N THR A 137 12.59 -20.78 -0.13
CA THR A 137 13.90 -21.35 0.14
C THR A 137 13.99 -21.72 1.61
N ASP A 138 14.53 -22.90 1.92
CA ASP A 138 14.82 -23.29 3.29
C ASP A 138 16.16 -22.73 3.79
N ALA A 139 16.51 -23.00 5.05
CA ALA A 139 17.77 -22.53 5.64
C ALA A 139 19.03 -23.06 4.93
N SER A 140 18.91 -24.16 4.17
CA SER A 140 20.01 -24.76 3.40
C SER A 140 20.13 -24.22 1.98
N GLY A 141 19.24 -23.29 1.58
CA GLY A 141 19.23 -22.75 0.22
C GLY A 141 18.41 -23.58 -0.77
N ARG A 142 17.72 -24.64 -0.33
CA ARG A 142 16.95 -25.52 -1.21
C ARG A 142 15.55 -24.94 -1.45
N LEU A 143 15.16 -24.90 -2.73
CA LEU A 143 13.80 -24.52 -3.13
C LEU A 143 12.78 -25.62 -2.80
N TYR A 144 11.59 -25.19 -2.40
CA TYR A 144 10.41 -26.02 -2.20
C TYR A 144 9.13 -25.25 -2.58
N ASP A 145 8.02 -25.96 -2.78
CA ASP A 145 6.73 -25.38 -3.12
C ASP A 145 6.22 -24.50 -1.97
N ARG A 146 5.98 -23.21 -2.23
CA ARG A 146 5.48 -22.27 -1.21
C ARG A 146 4.12 -22.70 -0.68
N PHE A 147 3.24 -23.09 -1.60
CA PHE A 147 1.87 -23.51 -1.30
C PHE A 147 1.83 -25.03 -1.19
N ARG A 148 1.30 -25.54 -0.08
CA ARG A 148 1.16 -26.96 0.21
C ARG A 148 -0.15 -27.21 0.91
N ARG A 149 -0.86 -28.28 0.52
CA ARG A 149 -2.16 -28.69 1.08
C ARG A 149 -3.17 -27.55 1.15
N ARG A 150 -3.29 -26.80 0.06
CA ARG A 150 -4.08 -25.56 -0.01
C ARG A 150 -4.99 -25.52 -1.22
N ILE A 151 -6.20 -25.02 -1.02
CA ILE A 151 -7.04 -24.55 -2.13
C ILE A 151 -6.44 -23.26 -2.66
N MET A 152 -6.24 -23.20 -3.96
CA MET A 152 -5.55 -22.13 -4.66
C MET A 152 -6.56 -21.20 -5.32
N PHE A 153 -6.40 -19.91 -5.06
CA PHE A 153 -7.16 -18.80 -5.63
C PHE A 153 -6.21 -17.98 -6.51
N PRO A 154 -6.28 -18.10 -7.85
CA PRO A 154 -5.44 -17.29 -8.73
C PRO A 154 -5.79 -15.81 -8.61
N ILE A 155 -4.77 -14.97 -8.44
CA ILE A 155 -4.89 -13.51 -8.42
C ILE A 155 -4.43 -12.99 -9.78
N ALA A 156 -5.34 -12.36 -10.50
CA ALA A 156 -5.07 -11.76 -11.80
C ALA A 156 -4.85 -10.25 -11.71
N ASN A 157 -4.06 -9.71 -12.64
CA ASN A 157 -3.99 -8.28 -12.86
C ASN A 157 -5.21 -7.76 -13.64
N GLU A 158 -5.31 -6.45 -13.87
CA GLU A 158 -6.42 -5.81 -14.60
C GLU A 158 -6.69 -6.40 -16.00
N SER A 159 -5.64 -6.93 -16.66
CA SER A 159 -5.72 -7.60 -17.97
C SER A 159 -6.11 -9.08 -17.90
N GLY A 160 -6.42 -9.62 -16.72
CA GLY A 160 -6.79 -11.03 -16.53
C GLY A 160 -5.62 -12.02 -16.52
N LYS A 161 -4.36 -11.54 -16.51
CA LYS A 161 -3.20 -12.43 -16.42
C LYS A 161 -2.93 -12.78 -14.96
N VAL A 162 -2.78 -14.06 -14.65
CA VAL A 162 -2.44 -14.53 -13.29
C VAL A 162 -1.04 -14.04 -12.92
N VAL A 163 -0.93 -13.37 -11.77
CA VAL A 163 0.32 -12.77 -11.27
C VAL A 163 0.69 -13.23 -9.86
N ALA A 164 -0.25 -13.85 -9.14
CA ALA A 164 -0.04 -14.36 -7.79
C ALA A 164 -1.12 -15.38 -7.42
N PHE A 165 -1.03 -15.94 -6.22
CA PHE A 165 -2.01 -16.85 -5.66
C PHE A 165 -2.31 -16.53 -4.20
N GLY A 166 -3.57 -16.69 -3.82
CA GLY A 166 -4.00 -16.94 -2.45
C GLY A 166 -4.15 -18.44 -2.21
N GLY A 167 -3.85 -18.92 -1.02
CA GLY A 167 -3.90 -20.33 -0.66
C GLY A 167 -4.60 -20.55 0.68
N ARG A 168 -5.77 -21.19 0.67
CA ARG A 168 -6.50 -21.54 1.90
C ARG A 168 -6.10 -22.94 2.37
N ALA A 169 -5.64 -23.05 3.61
CA ALA A 169 -5.31 -24.33 4.22
C ALA A 169 -6.54 -25.25 4.28
N LEU A 170 -6.33 -26.54 4.06
CA LEU A 170 -7.27 -27.59 4.43
C LEU A 170 -6.88 -28.16 5.79
N GLY A 171 -7.85 -28.31 6.69
CA GLY A 171 -7.60 -28.71 8.08
C GLY A 171 -6.96 -27.59 8.90
N ASP A 172 -5.99 -27.97 9.76
CA ASP A 172 -5.45 -27.11 10.81
C ASP A 172 -4.11 -26.42 10.43
N ASP A 173 -3.68 -26.51 9.16
CA ASP A 173 -2.42 -25.90 8.71
C ASP A 173 -2.46 -24.37 8.82
N MET A 174 -1.47 -23.78 9.51
CA MET A 174 -1.37 -22.32 9.68
C MET A 174 -0.37 -21.69 8.70
N PRO A 175 -0.60 -20.44 8.26
CA PRO A 175 -1.81 -19.64 8.48
C PRO A 175 -3.01 -20.14 7.65
N LYS A 176 -4.25 -19.86 8.10
CA LYS A 176 -5.50 -20.25 7.40
C LYS A 176 -5.51 -19.80 5.94
N TYR A 177 -5.06 -18.57 5.67
CA TYR A 177 -4.81 -18.05 4.32
C TYR A 177 -3.35 -17.63 4.17
N LEU A 178 -2.73 -18.02 3.06
CA LEU A 178 -1.38 -17.65 2.67
C LEU A 178 -1.43 -16.98 1.30
N ASN A 179 -0.90 -15.77 1.16
CA ASN A 179 -0.76 -15.13 -0.15
C ASN A 179 0.68 -15.26 -0.66
N SER A 180 0.85 -15.12 -1.98
CA SER A 180 2.15 -14.83 -2.58
C SER A 180 2.80 -13.63 -1.90
N SER A 181 4.13 -13.68 -1.74
CA SER A 181 4.94 -12.52 -1.34
C SER A 181 4.98 -11.49 -2.48
N GLU A 182 5.55 -10.30 -2.21
CA GLU A 182 5.85 -9.33 -3.27
C GLU A 182 6.79 -9.94 -4.32
N THR A 183 6.50 -9.70 -5.60
CA THR A 183 7.30 -10.19 -6.73
C THR A 183 7.42 -9.09 -7.79
N PRO A 184 8.30 -9.24 -8.80
CA PRO A 184 8.35 -8.29 -9.90
C PRO A 184 6.99 -8.10 -10.62
N ILE A 185 6.10 -9.09 -10.61
CA ILE A 185 4.81 -9.02 -11.32
C ILE A 185 3.60 -8.83 -10.41
N TYR A 186 3.78 -8.87 -9.09
CA TYR A 186 2.70 -8.77 -8.12
C TYR A 186 3.10 -7.90 -6.93
N SER A 187 2.29 -6.87 -6.69
CA SER A 187 2.26 -6.17 -5.42
C SER A 187 0.86 -6.26 -4.83
N LYS A 188 0.79 -6.77 -3.59
CA LYS A 188 -0.49 -6.90 -2.88
C LYS A 188 -1.19 -5.54 -2.74
N SER A 189 -0.39 -4.49 -2.56
CA SER A 189 -0.87 -3.12 -2.42
C SER A 189 -1.46 -2.52 -3.70
N ALA A 190 -1.36 -3.19 -4.85
CA ALA A 190 -1.73 -2.63 -6.16
C ALA A 190 -2.71 -3.52 -6.96
N VAL A 191 -3.22 -4.60 -6.36
CA VAL A 191 -4.14 -5.53 -7.00
C VAL A 191 -5.40 -5.70 -6.15
N LEU A 192 -6.56 -5.75 -6.81
CA LEU A 192 -7.84 -6.08 -6.21
C LEU A 192 -8.29 -7.43 -6.79
N TYR A 193 -8.60 -8.39 -5.92
CA TYR A 193 -9.08 -9.69 -6.37
C TYR A 193 -10.41 -9.55 -7.11
N ASN A 194 -10.59 -10.38 -8.14
CA ASN A 194 -11.75 -10.40 -9.04
C ASN A 194 -11.96 -9.14 -9.91
N LEU A 195 -11.07 -8.14 -9.85
CA LEU A 195 -11.20 -6.93 -10.68
C LEU A 195 -11.21 -7.24 -12.18
N ASP A 196 -10.41 -8.21 -12.62
CA ASP A 196 -10.33 -8.66 -14.01
C ASP A 196 -11.68 -9.13 -14.56
N LYS A 197 -12.49 -9.78 -13.73
CA LYS A 197 -13.83 -10.29 -14.06
C LYS A 197 -14.93 -9.29 -13.73
N ALA A 198 -14.73 -8.44 -12.73
CA ALA A 198 -15.73 -7.49 -12.24
C ALA A 198 -15.76 -6.17 -13.05
N LYS A 199 -14.68 -5.82 -13.76
CA LYS A 199 -14.52 -4.51 -14.42
C LYS A 199 -15.68 -4.08 -15.33
N GLU A 200 -16.29 -5.02 -16.05
CA GLU A 200 -17.44 -4.71 -16.91
C GLU A 200 -18.68 -4.41 -16.07
N ALA A 201 -18.99 -5.26 -15.09
CA ALA A 201 -20.12 -5.06 -14.18
C ALA A 201 -19.97 -3.78 -13.34
N LEU A 202 -18.74 -3.44 -12.92
CA LEU A 202 -18.41 -2.20 -12.22
C LEU A 202 -18.80 -0.98 -13.05
N ARG A 203 -18.48 -0.96 -14.36
CA ARG A 203 -18.84 0.15 -15.24
C ARG A 203 -20.34 0.19 -15.56
N GLN A 204 -20.97 -0.96 -15.78
CA GLN A 204 -22.38 -1.04 -16.15
C GLN A 204 -23.31 -0.65 -15.01
N ARG A 205 -23.01 -1.12 -13.79
CA ARG A 205 -23.82 -0.84 -12.59
C ARG A 205 -23.40 0.48 -11.92
N ASP A 206 -22.19 0.95 -12.21
CA ASP A 206 -21.56 2.14 -11.63
C ASP A 206 -21.58 2.15 -10.11
N PHE A 207 -21.25 1.00 -9.51
CA PHE A 207 -20.80 0.91 -8.12
C PHE A 207 -20.03 -0.39 -7.90
N ALA A 208 -19.16 -0.40 -6.90
CA ALA A 208 -18.42 -1.58 -6.46
C ALA A 208 -18.97 -2.13 -5.14
N ILE A 209 -18.93 -3.45 -4.98
CA ILE A 209 -19.06 -4.09 -3.67
C ILE A 209 -17.66 -4.48 -3.22
N LEU A 210 -17.20 -3.93 -2.09
CA LEU A 210 -15.87 -4.20 -1.55
C LEU A 210 -15.98 -5.10 -0.32
N VAL A 211 -15.44 -6.30 -0.43
CA VAL A 211 -15.39 -7.34 0.63
C VAL A 211 -13.95 -7.66 1.03
N GLU A 212 -13.75 -8.42 2.10
CA GLU A 212 -12.40 -8.71 2.63
C GLU A 212 -11.71 -9.87 1.91
N GLY A 213 -12.44 -10.97 1.68
CA GLY A 213 -11.86 -12.26 1.32
C GLY A 213 -12.25 -12.81 -0.05
N TYR A 214 -11.52 -13.85 -0.45
CA TYR A 214 -11.78 -14.59 -1.69
C TYR A 214 -13.16 -15.26 -1.67
N MET A 215 -13.52 -15.90 -0.55
CA MET A 215 -14.79 -16.62 -0.41
C MET A 215 -15.97 -15.66 -0.45
N ASP A 216 -15.88 -14.51 0.21
CA ASP A 216 -16.91 -13.47 0.17
C ASP A 216 -17.14 -12.96 -1.25
N THR A 217 -16.04 -12.74 -1.98
CA THR A 217 -16.09 -12.31 -3.38
C THR A 217 -16.83 -13.34 -4.23
N ILE A 218 -16.53 -14.63 -4.06
CA ILE A 218 -17.18 -15.70 -4.82
C ILE A 218 -18.66 -15.83 -4.42
N GLY A 219 -18.97 -15.79 -3.12
CA GLY A 219 -20.34 -15.85 -2.60
C GLY A 219 -21.22 -14.74 -3.15
N VAL A 220 -20.74 -13.49 -3.07
CA VAL A 220 -21.45 -12.30 -3.58
C VAL A 220 -21.59 -12.35 -5.11
N ALA A 221 -20.55 -12.76 -5.83
CA ALA A 221 -20.63 -12.88 -7.29
C ALA A 221 -21.65 -13.92 -7.75
N ARG A 222 -21.77 -15.04 -7.02
CA ARG A 222 -22.75 -16.09 -7.28
C ARG A 222 -24.17 -15.70 -6.88
N ALA A 223 -24.31 -14.80 -5.91
CA ALA A 223 -25.59 -14.16 -5.59
C ALA A 223 -26.08 -13.15 -6.66
N GLY A 224 -25.42 -13.08 -7.83
CA GLY A 224 -25.83 -12.21 -8.95
C GLY A 224 -25.17 -10.82 -8.93
N HIS A 225 -24.19 -10.60 -8.06
CA HIS A 225 -23.47 -9.34 -7.93
C HIS A 225 -22.05 -9.44 -8.47
N ALA A 226 -21.91 -9.43 -9.80
CA ALA A 226 -20.61 -9.55 -10.48
C ALA A 226 -19.67 -8.34 -10.25
N ASN A 227 -20.17 -7.21 -9.73
CA ASN A 227 -19.42 -5.99 -9.43
C ASN A 227 -18.74 -6.02 -8.04
N VAL A 228 -18.37 -7.21 -7.57
CA VAL A 228 -17.68 -7.42 -6.27
C VAL A 228 -16.18 -7.61 -6.45
N ILE A 229 -15.41 -7.03 -5.54
CA ILE A 229 -13.95 -7.09 -5.48
C ILE A 229 -13.48 -7.21 -4.03
N ALA A 230 -12.23 -7.67 -3.82
CA ALA A 230 -11.64 -7.76 -2.50
C ALA A 230 -10.19 -7.28 -2.42
N SER A 231 -9.80 -6.81 -1.23
CA SER A 231 -8.41 -6.43 -0.91
C SER A 231 -7.54 -7.63 -0.48
N CYS A 232 -8.16 -8.74 -0.05
CA CYS A 232 -7.55 -10.04 0.23
C CYS A 232 -6.32 -10.00 1.17
N GLY A 233 -6.55 -9.59 2.42
CA GLY A 233 -5.61 -9.77 3.52
C GLY A 233 -4.75 -8.55 3.86
N THR A 234 -5.15 -7.34 3.43
CA THR A 234 -4.60 -6.06 3.90
C THR A 234 -5.73 -5.04 4.00
N SER A 235 -5.53 -3.99 4.83
CA SER A 235 -6.32 -2.77 4.71
C SER A 235 -6.22 -2.23 3.27
N LEU A 236 -7.30 -1.64 2.77
CA LEU A 236 -7.32 -1.03 1.43
C LEU A 236 -6.21 0.02 1.32
N THR A 237 -5.48 0.02 0.21
CA THR A 237 -4.39 0.97 -0.05
C THR A 237 -4.81 2.07 -1.02
N GLU A 238 -4.07 3.18 -1.04
CA GLU A 238 -4.33 4.29 -1.97
C GLU A 238 -4.21 3.83 -3.43
N SER A 239 -3.24 2.97 -3.75
CA SER A 239 -3.07 2.41 -5.10
C SER A 239 -4.27 1.56 -5.52
N GLN A 240 -4.85 0.77 -4.61
CA GLN A 240 -6.08 0.02 -4.86
C GLN A 240 -7.29 0.95 -5.04
N ALA A 241 -7.43 1.98 -4.21
CA ALA A 241 -8.50 2.97 -4.33
C ALA A 241 -8.41 3.73 -5.67
N LYS A 242 -7.22 4.17 -6.08
CA LYS A 242 -6.96 4.80 -7.39
C LYS A 242 -7.26 3.86 -8.55
N LEU A 243 -6.92 2.57 -8.42
CA LEU A 243 -7.26 1.55 -9.41
C LEU A 243 -8.77 1.41 -9.55
N LEU A 244 -9.49 1.30 -8.43
CA LEU A 244 -10.96 1.22 -8.42
C LEU A 244 -11.62 2.46 -9.05
N GLY A 245 -11.10 3.65 -8.76
CA GLY A 245 -11.62 4.93 -9.24
C GLY A 245 -11.60 5.08 -10.77
N ARG A 246 -10.87 4.22 -11.49
CA ARG A 246 -10.91 4.13 -12.95
C ARG A 246 -12.22 3.54 -13.49
N PHE A 247 -12.97 2.82 -12.65
CA PHE A 247 -14.18 2.10 -13.04
C PHE A 247 -15.45 2.72 -12.45
N THR A 248 -15.39 3.17 -11.19
CA THR A 248 -16.52 3.82 -10.51
C THR A 248 -16.02 4.60 -9.30
N GLN A 249 -16.76 5.64 -8.91
CA GLN A 249 -16.55 6.40 -7.67
C GLN A 249 -17.58 6.04 -6.59
N ARG A 250 -18.44 5.04 -6.82
CA ARG A 250 -19.46 4.59 -5.86
C ARG A 250 -19.07 3.23 -5.30
N VAL A 251 -19.07 3.09 -3.98
CA VAL A 251 -18.65 1.84 -3.33
C VAL A 251 -19.56 1.51 -2.15
N VAL A 252 -19.96 0.24 -2.07
CA VAL A 252 -20.59 -0.35 -0.90
C VAL A 252 -19.57 -1.25 -0.23
N VAL A 253 -19.14 -0.89 0.98
CA VAL A 253 -18.22 -1.70 1.78
C VAL A 253 -19.02 -2.68 2.62
N ASN A 254 -18.70 -3.96 2.49
CA ASN A 254 -19.34 -5.06 3.22
C ASN A 254 -18.24 -5.95 3.84
N TYR A 255 -17.71 -5.48 4.97
CA TYR A 255 -16.63 -6.12 5.72
C TYR A 255 -17.17 -6.89 6.93
N ASP A 256 -16.34 -7.79 7.47
CA ASP A 256 -16.73 -8.63 8.59
C ASP A 256 -16.78 -7.82 9.89
N PRO A 257 -17.81 -8.01 10.72
CA PRO A 257 -17.96 -7.27 11.96
C PRO A 257 -16.97 -7.71 13.06
N ASP A 258 -16.49 -8.96 12.99
CA ASP A 258 -15.62 -9.60 13.99
C ASP A 258 -14.12 -9.62 13.62
N SER A 259 -13.73 -8.98 12.52
CA SER A 259 -12.31 -8.91 12.17
C SER A 259 -11.53 -8.14 13.25
N ALA A 260 -10.22 -8.40 13.37
CA ALA A 260 -9.26 -7.55 14.11
C ALA A 260 -9.15 -6.11 13.54
N GLY A 261 -10.22 -5.62 12.92
CA GLY A 261 -10.24 -4.73 11.77
C GLY A 261 -11.42 -3.79 11.74
N GLN A 262 -12.09 -3.47 12.86
CA GLN A 262 -12.85 -2.20 12.92
C GLN A 262 -11.94 -1.03 12.52
N ALA A 263 -10.72 -0.98 13.06
CA ALA A 263 -9.73 0.01 12.66
C ALA A 263 -9.29 -0.12 11.19
N ALA A 264 -9.20 -1.33 10.64
CA ALA A 264 -8.84 -1.57 9.23
C ALA A 264 -9.97 -1.15 8.27
N THR A 265 -11.21 -1.44 8.65
CA THR A 265 -12.45 -1.02 8.00
C THR A 265 -12.54 0.50 8.00
N GLU A 266 -12.39 1.12 9.16
CA GLU A 266 -12.39 2.58 9.31
C GLU A 266 -11.29 3.26 8.51
N ARG A 267 -10.06 2.69 8.48
CA ARG A 267 -8.99 3.18 7.60
C ARG A 267 -9.38 3.10 6.13
N SER A 268 -9.98 1.99 5.70
CA SER A 268 -10.42 1.80 4.31
C SER A 268 -11.53 2.77 3.92
N LEU A 269 -12.55 2.93 4.77
CA LEU A 269 -13.66 3.87 4.57
C LEU A 269 -13.17 5.32 4.51
N THR A 270 -12.25 5.67 5.40
CA THR A 270 -11.62 6.99 5.45
C THR A 270 -10.81 7.28 4.19
N LEU A 271 -10.00 6.32 3.74
CA LEU A 271 -9.23 6.44 2.51
C LEU A 271 -10.14 6.64 1.29
N LEU A 272 -11.24 5.87 1.20
CA LEU A 272 -12.21 6.01 0.12
C LEU A 272 -12.84 7.42 0.10
N LEU A 273 -13.20 7.96 1.26
CA LEU A 273 -13.68 9.35 1.36
C LEU A 273 -12.62 10.37 0.91
N GLU A 274 -11.36 10.20 1.34
CA GLU A 274 -10.27 11.10 0.96
C GLU A 274 -10.01 11.08 -0.55
N GLN A 275 -10.19 9.93 -1.20
CA GLN A 275 -10.10 9.76 -2.65
C GLN A 275 -11.38 10.19 -3.40
N GLY A 276 -12.39 10.69 -2.69
CA GLY A 276 -13.60 11.27 -3.28
C GLY A 276 -14.69 10.26 -3.66
N PHE A 277 -14.66 9.05 -3.09
CA PHE A 277 -15.72 8.06 -3.31
C PHE A 277 -17.01 8.44 -2.58
N ASP A 278 -18.15 8.12 -3.21
CA ASP A 278 -19.44 7.98 -2.52
C ASP A 278 -19.48 6.60 -1.86
N VAL A 279 -19.36 6.60 -0.53
CA VAL A 279 -19.20 5.39 0.27
C VAL A 279 -20.50 5.06 0.98
N ARG A 280 -20.95 3.81 0.84
CA ARG A 280 -22.02 3.20 1.63
C ARG A 280 -21.47 2.03 2.43
N VAL A 281 -22.10 1.72 3.55
CA VAL A 281 -21.67 0.63 4.43
C VAL A 281 -22.81 -0.37 4.58
N LEU A 282 -22.58 -1.61 4.16
CA LEU A 282 -23.49 -2.72 4.35
C LEU A 282 -23.04 -3.52 5.58
N GLN A 283 -23.85 -3.48 6.64
CA GLN A 283 -23.72 -4.35 7.79
C GLN A 283 -24.74 -5.47 7.72
N LEU A 284 -24.26 -6.71 7.81
CA LEU A 284 -25.11 -7.88 7.75
C LEU A 284 -25.59 -8.27 9.17
N PRO A 285 -26.88 -8.59 9.35
CA PRO A 285 -27.41 -9.05 10.63
C PRO A 285 -26.68 -10.28 11.19
N GLY A 286 -26.59 -10.36 12.51
CA GLY A 286 -26.07 -11.54 13.20
C GLY A 286 -24.56 -11.75 13.09
N GLY A 287 -23.80 -10.71 12.69
CA GLY A 287 -22.34 -10.78 12.69
C GLY A 287 -21.73 -11.57 11.52
N LYS A 288 -22.55 -11.95 10.52
CA LYS A 288 -22.12 -12.86 9.45
C LYS A 288 -21.26 -12.17 8.40
N ASP A 289 -20.26 -12.91 7.89
CA ASP A 289 -19.56 -12.56 6.64
C ASP A 289 -20.51 -12.69 5.43
N PRO A 290 -20.19 -12.05 4.28
CA PRO A 290 -21.06 -12.11 3.10
C PRO A 290 -21.34 -13.53 2.60
N ASP A 291 -20.33 -14.42 2.60
CA ASP A 291 -20.48 -15.81 2.16
C ASP A 291 -21.49 -16.59 3.03
N ASN A 292 -21.32 -16.53 4.35
CA ASN A 292 -22.17 -17.22 5.32
C ASN A 292 -23.57 -16.59 5.40
N PHE A 293 -23.70 -15.27 5.23
CA PHE A 293 -25.01 -14.61 5.17
C PHE A 293 -25.79 -15.06 3.94
N ILE A 294 -25.18 -15.04 2.75
CA ILE A 294 -25.86 -15.47 1.51
C ILE A 294 -26.30 -16.93 1.58
N LYS A 295 -25.51 -17.79 2.23
CA LYS A 295 -25.87 -19.20 2.46
C LYS A 295 -27.06 -19.38 3.40
N ALA A 296 -27.09 -18.61 4.48
CA ALA A 296 -28.10 -18.76 5.52
C ALA A 296 -29.42 -18.05 5.18
N ASP A 297 -29.35 -16.84 4.62
CA ASP A 297 -30.49 -15.93 4.46
C ASP A 297 -30.84 -15.70 2.97
N GLY A 298 -29.98 -16.10 2.04
CA GLY A 298 -30.24 -16.11 0.61
C GLY A 298 -29.83 -14.83 -0.14
N ALA A 299 -29.65 -14.96 -1.46
CA ALA A 299 -29.25 -13.86 -2.34
C ALA A 299 -30.27 -12.70 -2.39
N ALA A 300 -31.57 -13.01 -2.29
CA ALA A 300 -32.63 -11.99 -2.33
C ALA A 300 -32.57 -11.04 -1.12
N GLU A 301 -32.35 -11.57 0.08
CA GLU A 301 -32.24 -10.75 1.29
C GLU A 301 -30.94 -9.94 1.27
N TYR A 302 -29.84 -10.53 0.78
CA TYR A 302 -28.59 -9.80 0.56
C TYR A 302 -28.79 -8.61 -0.38
N ALA A 303 -29.44 -8.80 -1.53
CA ALA A 303 -29.71 -7.74 -2.50
C ALA A 303 -30.58 -6.61 -1.92
N LYS A 304 -31.57 -6.96 -1.09
CA LYS A 304 -32.42 -6.00 -0.38
C LYS A 304 -31.62 -5.16 0.60
N LEU A 305 -30.77 -5.79 1.44
CA LEU A 305 -29.91 -5.06 2.38
C LEU A 305 -28.86 -4.21 1.65
N LEU A 306 -28.30 -4.72 0.55
CA LEU A 306 -27.38 -3.98 -0.31
C LEU A 306 -28.03 -2.70 -0.86
N GLY A 307 -29.27 -2.78 -1.35
CA GLY A 307 -30.02 -1.62 -1.84
C GLY A 307 -30.37 -0.61 -0.73
N ALA A 308 -30.60 -1.10 0.49
CA ALA A 308 -30.88 -0.29 1.67
C ALA A 308 -29.62 0.20 2.39
N SER A 309 -28.42 -0.09 1.86
CA SER A 309 -27.16 0.24 2.53
C SER A 309 -27.06 1.75 2.82
N PRO A 310 -26.87 2.15 4.10
CA PRO A 310 -26.77 3.55 4.46
C PRO A 310 -25.52 4.20 3.88
N ALA A 311 -25.64 5.50 3.57
CA ALA A 311 -24.48 6.34 3.29
C ALA A 311 -23.52 6.31 4.49
N TYR A 312 -22.23 6.45 4.23
CA TYR A 312 -21.22 6.35 5.28
C TYR A 312 -21.42 7.38 6.40
N LEU A 313 -21.89 8.59 6.07
CA LEU A 313 -22.28 9.57 7.09
C LEU A 313 -23.39 9.05 8.01
N ASP A 314 -24.45 8.46 7.45
CA ASP A 314 -25.58 7.97 8.24
C ASP A 314 -25.15 6.81 9.14
N TYR A 315 -24.27 5.96 8.64
CA TYR A 315 -23.60 4.93 9.42
C TYR A 315 -22.80 5.51 10.60
N LEU A 316 -21.99 6.54 10.36
CA LEU A 316 -21.21 7.21 11.41
C LEU A 316 -22.12 7.90 12.45
N ILE A 317 -23.17 8.58 12.00
CA ILE A 317 -24.15 9.21 12.89
C ILE A 317 -24.83 8.14 13.76
N ALA A 318 -25.25 7.01 13.18
CA ALA A 318 -25.88 5.93 13.94
C ALA A 318 -24.96 5.40 15.06
N ARG A 319 -23.65 5.28 14.80
CA ARG A 319 -22.66 4.93 15.84
C ARG A 319 -22.50 6.04 16.88
N ALA A 320 -22.43 7.30 16.45
CA ALA A 320 -22.32 8.44 17.37
C ALA A 320 -23.54 8.54 18.32
N ARG A 321 -24.73 8.13 17.86
CA ARG A 321 -25.97 8.09 18.66
C ARG A 321 -26.01 6.98 19.71
N GLN A 322 -25.00 6.11 19.77
CA GLN A 322 -24.85 5.14 20.87
C GLN A 322 -24.42 5.82 22.17
N THR A 323 -23.97 7.07 22.13
CA THR A 323 -23.77 7.88 23.34
C THR A 323 -25.08 8.53 23.82
N ASP A 324 -25.14 8.89 25.10
CA ASP A 324 -26.29 9.64 25.64
C ASP A 324 -26.37 11.06 25.04
N LEU A 325 -27.33 11.32 24.15
CA LEU A 325 -27.52 12.63 23.53
C LEU A 325 -28.41 13.58 24.34
N THR A 326 -28.89 13.17 25.51
CA THR A 326 -29.70 14.03 26.39
C THR A 326 -28.82 14.95 27.25
N SER A 327 -27.57 14.57 27.50
CA SER A 327 -26.59 15.37 28.23
C SER A 327 -25.64 16.15 27.30
N GLY A 328 -25.17 17.32 27.77
CA GLY A 328 -24.17 18.11 27.04
C GLY A 328 -22.86 17.35 26.81
N GLU A 329 -22.42 16.56 27.80
CA GLU A 329 -21.22 15.73 27.69
C GLU A 329 -21.35 14.63 26.64
N GLY A 330 -22.50 13.95 26.56
CA GLY A 330 -22.66 12.89 25.58
C GLY A 330 -22.85 13.40 24.15
N LYS A 331 -23.42 14.61 23.98
CA LYS A 331 -23.34 15.36 22.70
C LYS A 331 -21.90 15.70 22.34
N LEU A 332 -21.09 16.17 23.28
CA LEU A 332 -19.67 16.48 23.05
C LEU A 332 -18.89 15.22 22.64
N ARG A 333 -19.11 14.07 23.29
CA ARG A 333 -18.51 12.78 22.90
C ARG A 333 -18.89 12.38 21.47
N ALA A 334 -20.16 12.51 21.09
CA ALA A 334 -20.63 12.21 19.74
C ALA A 334 -19.94 13.08 18.68
N VAL A 335 -19.83 14.39 18.94
CA VAL A 335 -19.14 15.33 18.01
C VAL A 335 -17.65 15.00 17.90
N ASN A 336 -16.98 14.75 19.03
CA ASN A 336 -15.55 14.40 19.03
C ASN A 336 -15.27 13.09 18.28
N PHE A 337 -16.19 12.13 18.33
CA PHE A 337 -16.11 10.91 17.52
C PHE A 337 -16.22 11.18 16.01
N LEU A 338 -17.10 12.09 15.59
CA LEU A 338 -17.34 12.40 14.17
C LEU A 338 -16.29 13.33 13.55
N MET A 339 -15.65 14.17 14.38
CA MET A 339 -14.73 15.21 13.95
C MET A 339 -13.58 14.73 13.05
N PRO A 340 -12.87 13.61 13.35
CA PRO A 340 -11.77 13.12 12.52
C PRO A 340 -12.21 12.73 11.09
N TYR A 341 -13.47 12.34 10.90
CA TYR A 341 -14.01 11.96 9.60
C TYR A 341 -14.42 13.19 8.78
N LEU A 342 -15.11 14.16 9.39
CA LEU A 342 -15.52 15.40 8.73
C LEU A 342 -14.34 16.20 8.18
N GLN A 343 -13.23 16.22 8.92
CA GLN A 343 -12.04 16.96 8.51
C GLN A 343 -11.36 16.38 7.26
N ARG A 344 -11.57 15.09 6.96
CA ARG A 344 -10.92 14.39 5.86
C ARG A 344 -11.66 14.51 4.52
N ILE A 345 -12.91 15.00 4.55
CA ILE A 345 -13.69 15.24 3.34
C ILE A 345 -13.04 16.41 2.57
N PRO A 346 -12.52 16.21 1.35
CA PRO A 346 -11.82 17.27 0.62
C PRO A 346 -12.77 18.38 0.15
N ASN A 347 -13.99 18.01 -0.27
CA ASN A 347 -14.98 18.92 -0.83
C ASN A 347 -15.65 19.76 0.28
N ARG A 348 -15.54 21.10 0.17
CA ARG A 348 -16.10 22.05 1.15
C ARG A 348 -17.63 22.04 1.20
N LEU A 349 -18.29 21.84 0.06
CA LEU A 349 -19.75 21.77 -0.01
C LEU A 349 -20.24 20.51 0.70
N LEU A 350 -19.69 19.34 0.38
CA LEU A 350 -20.02 18.08 1.05
C LEU A 350 -19.75 18.16 2.56
N ARG A 351 -18.64 18.77 2.97
CA ARG A 351 -18.34 18.98 4.40
C ARG A 351 -19.40 19.86 5.08
N SER A 352 -19.90 20.88 4.39
CA SER A 352 -20.98 21.73 4.91
C SER A 352 -22.29 20.96 5.05
N GLU A 353 -22.68 20.19 4.03
CA GLU A 353 -23.89 19.35 4.06
C GLU A 353 -23.83 18.31 5.18
N TRP A 354 -22.68 17.67 5.37
CA TRP A 354 -22.46 16.72 6.46
C TRP A 354 -22.59 17.40 7.82
N ALA A 355 -22.05 18.61 7.99
CA ALA A 355 -22.18 19.38 9.22
C ALA A 355 -23.66 19.70 9.53
N THR A 356 -24.43 20.15 8.54
CA THR A 356 -25.87 20.41 8.70
C THR A 356 -26.62 19.14 9.13
N LYS A 357 -26.40 18.02 8.44
CA LYS A 357 -27.07 16.74 8.76
C LYS A 357 -26.72 16.22 10.16
N ILE A 358 -25.46 16.37 10.58
CA ILE A 358 -25.00 15.98 11.92
C ILE A 358 -25.65 16.86 12.99
N ALA A 359 -25.71 18.17 12.77
CA ALA A 359 -26.36 19.11 13.69
C ALA A 359 -27.83 18.75 13.92
N GLU A 360 -28.57 18.47 12.84
CA GLU A 360 -29.96 18.04 12.90
C GLU A 360 -30.14 16.71 13.65
N GLN A 361 -29.37 15.69 13.28
CA GLN A 361 -29.51 14.34 13.84
C GLN A 361 -29.08 14.25 15.31
N LEU A 362 -28.07 15.03 15.72
CA LEU A 362 -27.58 15.09 17.11
C LEU A 362 -28.28 16.16 17.95
N ARG A 363 -29.19 16.94 17.36
CA ARG A 363 -29.89 18.07 18.02
C ARG A 363 -28.89 19.06 18.65
N ILE A 364 -27.92 19.48 17.84
CA ILE A 364 -26.89 20.47 18.17
C ILE A 364 -27.14 21.70 17.29
N GLU A 365 -26.95 22.89 17.83
CA GLU A 365 -27.04 24.11 17.02
C GLU A 365 -25.93 24.12 15.97
N GLU A 366 -26.31 24.25 14.69
CA GLU A 366 -25.38 24.22 13.58
C GLU A 366 -24.23 25.25 13.69
N PRO A 367 -24.46 26.51 14.16
CA PRO A 367 -23.38 27.47 14.36
C PRO A 367 -22.28 26.96 15.28
N VAL A 368 -22.65 26.24 16.35
CA VAL A 368 -21.71 25.66 17.32
C VAL A 368 -20.85 24.58 16.65
N LEU A 369 -21.46 23.67 15.90
CA LEU A 369 -20.73 22.61 15.19
C LEU A 369 -19.81 23.19 14.10
N ARG A 370 -20.27 24.20 13.36
CA ARG A 370 -19.47 24.91 12.35
C ARG A 370 -18.27 25.63 12.97
N GLU A 371 -18.43 26.21 14.16
CA GLU A 371 -17.30 26.82 14.88
C GLU A 371 -16.28 25.77 15.31
N SER A 372 -16.71 24.63 15.86
CA SER A 372 -15.81 23.52 16.20
C SER A 372 -15.06 23.01 14.97
N LEU A 373 -15.73 22.89 13.81
CA LEU A 373 -15.10 22.51 12.55
C LEU A 373 -14.09 23.56 12.06
N LYS A 374 -14.40 24.85 12.20
CA LYS A 374 -13.48 25.94 11.87
C LYS A 374 -12.25 25.93 12.76
N ARG A 375 -12.42 25.81 14.08
CA ARG A 375 -11.31 25.72 15.05
C ARG A 375 -10.44 24.51 14.74
N ALA A 376 -11.04 23.34 14.53
CA ALA A 376 -10.28 22.14 14.22
C ALA A 376 -9.56 22.20 12.85
N ALA A 377 -10.11 22.93 11.86
CA ALA A 377 -9.43 23.21 10.60
C ALA A 377 -8.30 24.26 10.72
N VAL A 378 -8.42 25.21 11.65
CA VAL A 378 -7.39 26.22 11.96
C VAL A 378 -6.26 25.59 12.79
N GLU A 379 -6.58 24.76 13.78
CA GLU A 379 -5.62 23.93 14.51
C GLU A 379 -4.89 22.98 13.57
N ARG A 380 -5.60 22.46 12.55
CA ARG A 380 -4.96 21.73 11.46
C ARG A 380 -4.08 22.65 10.63
N ARG A 381 -4.44 23.89 10.29
CA ARG A 381 -3.53 24.82 9.56
C ARG A 381 -2.32 25.27 10.38
N SER A 382 -2.43 25.39 11.70
CA SER A 382 -1.27 25.60 12.58
C SER A 382 -0.42 24.33 12.71
N ASN A 383 -1.02 23.14 12.56
CA ASN A 383 -0.33 21.85 12.45
C ASN A 383 0.02 21.45 10.99
N VAL A 384 -0.38 22.25 10.00
CA VAL A 384 -0.26 22.02 8.54
C VAL A 384 0.19 23.35 7.92
N GLN A 385 1.33 23.83 8.38
CA GLN A 385 2.37 24.23 7.46
C GLN A 385 3.21 22.98 7.16
N THR A 386 2.64 22.04 6.41
CA THR A 386 3.40 20.93 5.82
C THR A 386 3.83 21.36 4.44
N ASN A 387 5.14 21.53 4.30
CA ASN A 387 5.87 21.67 3.06
C ASN A 387 5.52 20.50 2.11
N PRO A 388 5.27 20.69 0.81
CA PRO A 388 4.95 19.62 -0.16
C PRO A 388 6.14 18.73 -0.55
N GLU A 389 7.16 18.66 0.29
CA GLU A 389 8.31 17.77 0.14
C GLU A 389 8.43 17.00 1.46
N LEU A 390 8.60 15.67 1.36
CA LEU A 390 8.96 14.72 2.43
C LEU A 390 7.78 13.96 3.11
N VAL A 391 7.40 12.82 2.54
CA VAL A 391 7.49 11.57 3.32
C VAL A 391 8.95 11.13 3.25
N ALA A 392 9.83 11.92 3.84
CA ALA A 392 11.08 11.38 4.37
C ALA A 392 10.82 11.19 5.86
N ARG A 393 11.12 10.00 6.34
CA ARG A 393 11.25 9.77 7.78
C ARG A 393 12.20 10.84 8.33
N ALA A 394 11.85 11.45 9.46
CA ALA A 394 12.75 12.41 10.11
C ALA A 394 14.06 11.69 10.49
N GLY A 395 15.19 12.32 10.15
CA GLY A 395 16.53 11.73 10.20
C GLY A 395 16.81 10.78 9.03
N LYS A 396 17.97 10.92 8.38
CA LYS A 396 18.41 10.00 7.33
C LYS A 396 18.53 8.56 7.89
N PRO A 397 18.39 7.50 7.06
CA PRO A 397 18.48 6.11 7.54
C PRO A 397 19.74 5.80 8.35
N ALA A 398 20.88 6.40 8.00
CA ALA A 398 22.14 6.25 8.74
C ALA A 398 22.10 6.88 10.14
N GLU A 399 21.40 8.02 10.32
CA GLU A 399 21.25 8.69 11.62
C GLU A 399 20.43 7.83 12.59
N ARG A 400 19.29 7.33 12.09
CA ARG A 400 18.38 6.46 12.85
C ARG A 400 19.05 5.17 13.25
N ARG A 401 19.80 4.54 12.33
CA ARG A 401 20.49 3.28 12.62
C ARG A 401 21.61 3.46 13.65
N LEU A 402 22.34 4.58 13.62
CA LEU A 402 23.35 4.87 14.65
C LEU A 402 22.74 5.04 16.03
N ILE A 403 21.57 5.70 16.13
CA ILE A 403 20.83 5.82 17.40
C ILE A 403 20.45 4.43 17.94
N GLN A 404 19.93 3.53 17.08
CA GLN A 404 19.64 2.15 17.48
C GLN A 404 20.88 1.42 17.96
N LEU A 405 21.98 1.50 17.21
CA LEU A 405 23.23 0.82 17.57
C LEU A 405 23.80 1.33 18.90
N LEU A 406 23.67 2.63 19.21
CA LEU A 406 24.05 3.20 20.51
C LEU A 406 23.15 2.72 21.66
N ILE A 407 21.89 2.35 21.41
CA ILE A 407 20.93 1.83 22.40
C ILE A 407 21.05 0.31 22.58
N GLU A 408 21.35 -0.44 21.51
CA GLU A 408 21.29 -1.91 21.48
C GLU A 408 22.64 -2.59 21.71
N SER A 409 23.76 -1.96 21.30
CA SER A 409 25.03 -2.69 21.13
C SER A 409 25.96 -2.52 22.34
N ASP A 410 25.92 -3.42 23.31
CA ASP A 410 26.78 -3.30 24.50
C ASP A 410 28.29 -3.48 24.16
N ASP A 411 28.63 -4.29 23.14
CA ASP A 411 30.03 -4.66 22.82
C ASP A 411 30.88 -3.53 22.21
N PHE A 412 30.26 -2.59 21.47
CA PHE A 412 31.00 -1.56 20.72
C PHE A 412 30.42 -0.14 20.83
N ARG A 413 29.43 0.06 21.69
CA ARG A 413 28.79 1.37 21.95
C ARG A 413 29.77 2.46 22.34
N GLN A 414 30.71 2.15 23.23
CA GLN A 414 31.70 3.14 23.69
C GLN A 414 32.59 3.61 22.54
N ARG A 415 33.11 2.66 21.75
CA ARG A 415 33.88 2.93 20.53
C ARG A 415 33.09 3.74 19.50
N LEU A 416 31.79 3.45 19.35
CA LEU A 416 30.92 4.19 18.44
C LEU A 416 30.69 5.64 18.90
N ALA A 417 30.43 5.85 20.20
CA ALA A 417 30.26 7.18 20.77
C ALA A 417 31.53 8.03 20.65
N GLU A 418 32.70 7.45 20.91
CA GLU A 418 34.00 8.10 20.72
C GLU A 418 34.22 8.52 19.26
N ALA A 419 33.88 7.65 18.29
CA ALA A 419 34.01 7.96 16.87
C ALA A 419 33.11 9.15 16.44
N ILE A 420 31.86 9.19 16.92
CA ILE A 420 30.93 10.29 16.65
C ILE A 420 31.40 11.59 17.29
N ARG A 421 31.95 11.54 18.52
CA ARG A 421 32.46 12.71 19.24
C ARG A 421 33.73 13.27 18.62
N ALA A 422 34.69 12.41 18.28
CA ALA A 422 35.99 12.80 17.72
C ALA A 422 35.88 13.50 16.37
N THR A 423 34.79 13.28 15.64
CA THR A 423 34.56 13.86 14.31
C THR A 423 33.38 14.82 14.25
N ASP A 424 32.77 15.15 15.40
CA ASP A 424 31.58 16.01 15.50
C ASP A 424 30.47 15.63 14.49
N LEU A 425 30.35 14.34 14.17
CA LEU A 425 29.47 13.83 13.10
C LEU A 425 27.97 14.04 13.38
N HIS A 426 27.63 14.34 14.63
CA HIS A 426 26.27 14.58 15.07
C HIS A 426 25.78 16.00 14.76
N ARG A 427 26.68 16.95 14.46
CA ARG A 427 26.33 18.36 14.24
C ARG A 427 25.68 18.59 12.88
N GLY A 428 24.67 19.45 12.86
CA GLY A 428 23.91 19.83 11.66
C GLY A 428 22.93 18.76 11.19
N LEU A 429 22.74 17.69 11.96
CA LEU A 429 21.81 16.61 11.69
C LEU A 429 20.42 16.93 12.26
N GLU A 430 19.39 16.32 11.68
CA GLU A 430 18.03 16.42 12.23
C GLU A 430 17.93 15.73 13.61
N THR A 431 18.80 14.75 13.86
CA THR A 431 18.89 14.03 15.14
C THR A 431 20.02 14.52 16.06
N GLU A 432 20.55 15.73 15.85
CA GLU A 432 21.72 16.26 16.59
C GLU A 432 21.54 16.17 18.11
N GLN A 433 20.41 16.64 18.64
CA GLN A 433 20.15 16.65 20.09
C GLN A 433 20.09 15.23 20.68
N ILE A 434 19.55 14.28 19.91
CA ILE A 434 19.42 12.88 20.35
C ILE A 434 20.79 12.20 20.38
N LEU A 435 21.57 12.34 19.30
CA LEU A 435 22.92 11.78 19.21
C LEU A 435 23.87 12.41 20.23
N ALA A 436 23.79 13.73 20.44
CA ALA A 436 24.58 14.41 21.47
C ALA A 436 24.30 13.87 22.87
N ALA A 437 23.00 13.74 23.23
CA ALA A 437 22.60 13.24 24.55
C ALA A 437 23.02 11.77 24.75
N LEU A 438 22.88 10.93 23.73
CA LEU A 438 23.33 9.53 23.75
C LEU A 438 24.85 9.44 23.93
N VAL A 439 25.62 10.17 23.13
CA VAL A 439 27.08 10.18 23.20
C VAL A 439 27.57 10.65 24.57
N GLU A 440 26.98 11.71 25.12
CA GLU A 440 27.34 12.24 26.44
C GLU A 440 27.00 11.25 27.57
N SER A 441 25.82 10.62 27.51
CA SER A 441 25.41 9.59 28.47
C SER A 441 26.35 8.37 28.44
N ILE A 442 26.83 7.98 27.26
CA ILE A 442 27.72 6.81 27.09
C ILE A 442 29.12 7.15 27.59
N LEU A 443 29.66 8.31 27.22
CA LEU A 443 31.01 8.72 27.60
C LEU A 443 31.14 9.04 29.10
N SER A 444 30.04 9.37 29.77
CA SER A 444 29.99 9.52 31.23
C SER A 444 29.89 8.19 32.00
N GLY A 445 29.91 7.05 31.30
CA GLY A 445 29.86 5.70 31.88
C GLY A 445 28.45 5.18 32.16
N GLY A 446 27.41 5.89 31.71
CA GLY A 446 26.02 5.46 31.81
C GLY A 446 25.62 4.49 30.70
N ARG A 447 24.66 3.60 30.99
CA ARG A 447 23.94 2.87 29.95
C ARG A 447 22.80 3.77 29.46
N PRO A 448 22.76 4.20 28.19
CA PRO A 448 21.68 5.04 27.68
C PRO A 448 20.33 4.32 27.78
N ASP A 449 19.45 4.83 28.64
CA ASP A 449 18.04 4.48 28.69
C ASP A 449 17.24 5.54 27.89
N PRO A 450 16.49 5.14 26.84
CA PRO A 450 15.64 6.07 26.09
C PRO A 450 14.65 6.85 26.96
N ALA A 451 14.17 6.27 28.08
CA ALA A 451 13.25 6.94 28.99
C ALA A 451 13.92 8.10 29.76
N ASP A 452 15.16 7.91 30.20
CA ASP A 452 15.93 8.93 30.93
C ASP A 452 16.37 10.06 29.99
N LEU A 453 16.78 9.71 28.77
CA LEU A 453 17.19 10.68 27.74
C LEU A 453 16.01 11.53 27.25
N ALA A 454 14.82 10.93 27.15
CA ALA A 454 13.59 11.60 26.75
C ALA A 454 13.20 12.76 27.69
N ALA A 455 13.59 12.71 28.97
CA ALA A 455 13.29 13.76 29.94
C ALA A 455 13.97 15.10 29.62
N ASN A 456 15.10 15.07 28.93
CA ASN A 456 15.92 16.24 28.60
C ASN A 456 15.78 16.68 27.13
N LEU A 457 14.86 16.07 26.37
CA LEU A 457 14.58 16.38 24.97
C LEU A 457 13.25 17.12 24.81
N ASP A 458 13.18 18.00 23.81
CA ASP A 458 11.92 18.63 23.43
C ASP A 458 10.89 17.59 22.90
N GLU A 459 9.62 18.01 22.76
CA GLU A 459 8.54 17.12 22.32
C GLU A 459 8.82 16.45 20.97
N ARG A 460 9.53 17.12 20.06
CA ARG A 460 9.82 16.62 18.72
C ARG A 460 10.88 15.52 18.79
N HIS A 461 11.99 15.77 19.45
CA HIS A 461 13.11 14.83 19.58
C HIS A 461 12.75 13.65 20.48
N ARG A 462 11.91 13.85 21.49
CA ARG A 462 11.40 12.77 22.34
C ARG A 462 10.55 11.77 21.56
N ARG A 463 9.63 12.25 20.71
CA ARG A 463 8.85 11.37 19.82
C ARG A 463 9.76 10.61 18.85
N LEU A 464 10.73 11.30 18.26
CA LEU A 464 11.68 10.71 17.31
C LEU A 464 12.58 9.65 17.97
N LEU A 465 13.07 9.88 19.19
CA LEU A 465 13.86 8.92 19.95
C LEU A 465 13.05 7.64 20.24
N PHE A 466 11.81 7.76 20.72
CA PHE A 466 10.97 6.58 20.96
C PHE A 466 10.62 5.85 19.66
N GLU A 467 10.30 6.58 18.59
CA GLU A 467 10.07 5.99 17.26
C GLU A 467 11.26 5.12 16.82
N ILE A 468 12.48 5.65 16.92
CA ILE A 468 13.71 4.94 16.53
C ILE A 468 14.02 3.77 17.46
N ALA A 469 13.80 3.92 18.77
CA ALA A 469 14.10 2.89 19.77
C ALA A 469 13.16 1.68 19.69
N PHE A 470 11.91 1.86 19.23
CA PHE A 470 10.93 0.79 19.06
C PHE A 470 10.91 0.19 17.64
N GLU A 471 11.71 0.73 16.71
CA GLU A 471 11.90 0.14 15.39
C GLU A 471 12.72 -1.16 15.46
N SER A 472 12.25 -2.22 14.81
CA SER A 472 13.00 -3.48 14.76
C SER A 472 14.25 -3.35 13.87
N GLY A 473 15.43 -3.34 14.49
CA GLY A 473 16.73 -3.38 13.83
C GLY A 473 17.19 -4.79 13.45
N GLY A 474 18.11 -4.90 12.50
CA GLY A 474 18.87 -6.13 12.26
C GLY A 474 19.90 -6.38 13.37
N ALA A 475 20.57 -7.53 13.35
CA ALA A 475 21.63 -7.84 14.32
C ALA A 475 22.72 -6.75 14.32
N ALA A 476 23.04 -6.22 15.51
CA ALA A 476 24.03 -5.17 15.66
C ALA A 476 25.43 -5.66 15.25
N SER A 477 26.08 -4.96 14.33
CA SER A 477 27.46 -5.25 13.91
C SER A 477 28.28 -3.98 13.75
N TRP A 478 29.59 -4.10 14.00
CA TRP A 478 30.53 -2.98 13.82
C TRP A 478 30.66 -2.56 12.34
N GLU A 479 30.57 -3.50 11.40
CA GLU A 479 30.61 -3.22 9.96
C GLU A 479 29.45 -2.31 9.52
N GLU A 480 28.26 -2.52 10.10
CA GLU A 480 27.10 -1.67 9.86
C GLU A 480 27.28 -0.27 10.46
N ALA A 481 27.86 -0.19 11.67
CA ALA A 481 28.20 1.09 12.30
C ALA A 481 29.18 1.90 11.43
N GLU A 482 30.22 1.27 10.89
CA GLU A 482 31.18 1.92 9.98
C GLU A 482 30.54 2.37 8.67
N SER A 483 29.61 1.60 8.13
CA SER A 483 28.84 1.99 6.94
C SER A 483 28.01 3.26 7.23
N CYS A 484 27.34 3.32 8.39
CA CYS A 484 26.55 4.49 8.78
C CYS A 484 27.42 5.72 9.03
N LEU A 485 28.58 5.57 9.70
CA LEU A 485 29.55 6.66 9.91
C LEU A 485 30.09 7.22 8.58
N ARG A 486 30.39 6.36 7.60
CA ARG A 486 30.80 6.78 6.26
C ARG A 486 29.70 7.58 5.55
N ALA A 487 28.46 7.11 5.64
CA ALA A 487 27.30 7.80 5.06
C ALA A 487 27.10 9.20 5.67
N LEU A 488 27.26 9.36 6.99
CA LEU A 488 27.19 10.67 7.64
C LEU A 488 28.33 11.60 7.22
N ARG A 489 29.57 11.09 7.20
CA ARG A 489 30.75 11.87 6.76
C ARG A 489 30.55 12.41 5.35
N ARG A 490 30.08 11.56 4.43
CA ARG A 490 29.79 11.97 3.05
C ARG A 490 28.71 13.05 3.01
N GLY A 491 27.67 12.91 3.81
CA GLY A 491 26.61 13.90 3.95
C GLY A 491 27.10 15.26 4.46
N GLN A 492 28.02 15.30 5.43
CA GLN A 492 28.61 16.55 5.93
C GLN A 492 29.49 17.22 4.86
N VAL A 493 30.34 16.45 4.17
CA VAL A 493 31.18 16.97 3.08
C VAL A 493 30.32 17.54 1.94
N ASP A 494 29.23 16.87 1.57
CA ASP A 494 28.32 17.33 0.54
C ASP A 494 27.59 18.63 0.97
N ALA A 495 27.23 18.75 2.25
CA ALA A 495 26.62 19.97 2.80
C ALA A 495 27.61 21.14 2.85
N GLU A 496 28.86 20.89 3.24
CA GLU A 496 29.94 21.89 3.20
C GLU A 496 30.22 22.35 1.76
N LEU A 497 30.27 21.43 0.79
CA LEU A 497 30.41 21.77 -0.63
C LEU A 497 29.27 22.64 -1.14
N ALA A 498 28.03 22.35 -0.72
CA ALA A 498 26.86 23.15 -1.10
C ALA A 498 26.87 24.55 -0.47
N ALA A 499 27.26 24.67 0.80
CA ALA A 499 27.41 25.96 1.47
C ALA A 499 28.51 26.81 0.81
N LEU A 500 29.66 26.18 0.53
CA LEU A 500 30.80 26.83 -0.14
C LEU A 500 30.45 27.27 -1.57
N GLN A 501 29.66 26.48 -2.30
CA GLN A 501 29.16 26.86 -3.62
C GLN A 501 28.30 28.13 -3.55
N LYS A 502 27.44 28.24 -2.53
CA LYS A 502 26.60 29.42 -2.31
C LYS A 502 27.42 30.65 -1.95
N GLU A 503 28.47 30.50 -1.14
CA GLU A 503 29.41 31.58 -0.82
C GLU A 503 30.20 32.06 -2.05
N ILE A 504 30.64 31.13 -2.90
CA ILE A 504 31.29 31.45 -4.18
C ILE A 504 30.37 32.28 -5.08
N GLU A 505 29.09 31.92 -5.18
CA GLU A 505 28.09 32.66 -5.97
C GLU A 505 27.86 34.08 -5.43
N VAL A 506 27.78 34.24 -4.12
CA VAL A 506 27.64 35.55 -3.46
C VAL A 506 28.88 36.42 -3.68
N GLN A 507 30.08 35.86 -3.52
CA GLN A 507 31.33 36.61 -3.71
C GLN A 507 31.60 36.95 -5.18
N ALA A 508 31.24 36.06 -6.11
CA ALA A 508 31.37 36.33 -7.55
C ALA A 508 30.44 37.46 -8.04
N ALA A 509 29.34 37.72 -7.33
CA ALA A 509 28.43 38.83 -7.62
C ALA A 509 28.95 40.19 -7.10
N SER A 510 29.86 40.19 -6.13
CA SER A 510 30.52 41.37 -5.57
C SER A 510 31.70 41.80 -6.46
N LYS A 511 31.60 42.96 -7.13
CA LYS A 511 32.65 43.49 -8.03
C LYS A 511 33.77 44.26 -7.29
N SER A 512 34.22 43.81 -6.13
CA SER A 512 35.32 44.44 -5.38
C SER A 512 36.67 43.71 -5.61
N PRO A 513 37.81 44.42 -5.53
CA PRO A 513 39.14 43.79 -5.61
C PRO A 513 39.41 42.77 -4.50
N GLU A 514 38.91 43.04 -3.28
CA GLU A 514 38.99 42.15 -2.11
C GLU A 514 38.20 40.85 -2.33
N SER A 515 37.09 40.90 -3.09
CA SER A 515 36.32 39.71 -3.47
C SER A 515 37.07 38.76 -4.40
N SER A 516 38.10 39.21 -5.13
CA SER A 516 38.86 38.37 -6.06
C SER A 516 39.82 37.40 -5.33
N GLU A 517 40.41 37.83 -4.21
CA GLU A 517 41.31 37.00 -3.40
C GLU A 517 40.51 36.01 -2.53
N ALA A 518 39.41 36.47 -1.94
CA ALA A 518 38.45 35.61 -1.23
C ALA A 518 37.83 34.55 -2.16
N LEU A 519 37.53 34.88 -3.41
CA LEU A 519 37.00 33.91 -4.38
C LEU A 519 38.02 32.81 -4.71
N ARG A 520 39.31 33.13 -4.80
CA ARG A 520 40.37 32.14 -5.06
C ARG A 520 40.53 31.17 -3.90
N SER A 521 40.50 31.64 -2.66
CA SER A 521 40.60 30.77 -1.48
C SER A 521 39.40 29.83 -1.35
N LEU A 522 38.18 30.31 -1.63
CA LEU A 522 36.97 29.49 -1.65
C LEU A 522 37.01 28.41 -2.75
N LEU A 523 37.49 28.74 -3.96
CA LEU A 523 37.65 27.77 -5.05
C LEU A 523 38.70 26.70 -4.73
N GLN A 524 39.80 27.06 -4.06
CA GLN A 524 40.81 26.10 -3.63
C GLN A 524 40.25 25.16 -2.56
N ARG A 525 39.53 25.71 -1.57
CA ARG A 525 38.86 24.90 -0.53
C ARG A 525 37.84 23.94 -1.13
N LYS A 526 37.12 24.35 -2.18
CA LYS A 526 36.17 23.50 -2.91
C LYS A 526 36.88 22.34 -3.59
N GLN A 527 38.03 22.58 -4.22
CA GLN A 527 38.83 21.53 -4.85
C GLN A 527 39.34 20.50 -3.84
N GLU A 528 39.78 20.95 -2.66
CA GLU A 528 40.22 20.07 -1.57
C GLU A 528 39.08 19.17 -1.06
N LEU A 529 37.91 19.74 -0.77
CA LEU A 529 36.74 19.00 -0.31
C LEU A 529 36.17 18.05 -1.37
N THR A 530 36.25 18.42 -2.65
CA THR A 530 35.83 17.55 -3.75
C THR A 530 36.74 16.32 -3.87
N LYS A 531 38.06 16.48 -3.68
CA LYS A 531 39.00 15.35 -3.63
C LYS A 531 38.75 14.45 -2.43
N LEU A 532 38.41 15.04 -1.27
CA LEU A 532 38.04 14.28 -0.06
C LEU A 532 36.78 13.44 -0.29
N SER A 533 35.73 14.02 -0.90
CA SER A 533 34.48 13.32 -1.24
C SER A 533 34.68 12.17 -2.24
N GLN A 534 35.61 12.31 -3.20
CA GLN A 534 35.94 11.26 -4.17
C GLN A 534 36.78 10.12 -3.59
N GLY A 535 37.46 10.33 -2.45
CA GLY A 535 38.28 9.34 -1.76
C GLY A 535 37.59 8.57 -0.62
N MET A 536 36.35 8.94 -0.29
CA MET A 536 35.50 8.33 0.75
C MET A 536 34.45 7.41 0.14
#